data_AF-A0A5P9F222-F1
#
_entry.id   AF-A0A5P9F222-F1
#
_cell.length_a   1.000
_cell.length_b   1.000
_cell.length_c   1.000
_cell.angle_alpha   90.00
_cell.angle_beta   90.00
_cell.angle_gamma   90.00
#
_symmetry.space_group_name_H-M   'P 1'
#
loop_
_entity.id
_entity.type
_entity.pdbx_description
1 polymer ?
#
loop_
_entity_poly.entity_id
_entity_poly.type
_entity_poly.pdbx_seq_one_letter_code
_entity_poly.pdbx_strand_id
1 'polypeptide(L)'
;MAWCKYVAYAIGLSVIVIVLLSLLASYHIKKLPTELPSSEQQAMISKSRILICTIDKDLCDAIDFGEIDFRVINLPLYFDIGKGLYLSHSALSNKMDSGYRIILTNHLFDDISATTVFIYHELQHVNISDFSLYDDGGNEHDQCLDHNRVKERTTEFAKKMDLLVNSKEGLELNIKGLPTDYSKLYGNTAKRC
;
A
#
# COMPACT_ATOMS: atom_id res chain seq x y z
N MET A 1 19.55 24.60 33.91
CA MET A 1 18.78 25.01 32.72
C MET A 1 19.32 24.50 31.37
N ALA A 2 20.47 23.80 31.30
CA ALA A 2 21.00 23.29 30.02
C ALA A 2 20.35 21.96 29.55
N TRP A 3 19.88 21.12 30.47
CA TRP A 3 19.37 19.77 30.17
C TRP A 3 18.10 19.76 29.29
N CYS A 4 17.18 20.71 29.49
CA CYS A 4 15.95 20.80 28.67
C CYS A 4 16.22 21.15 27.20
N LYS A 5 17.33 21.83 26.89
CA LYS A 5 17.69 22.16 25.50
C LYS A 5 18.16 20.91 24.75
N TYR A 6 18.99 20.07 25.38
CA TYR A 6 19.49 18.84 24.74
C TYR A 6 18.39 17.81 24.46
N VAL A 7 17.41 17.68 25.35
CA VAL A 7 16.25 16.78 25.13
C VAL A 7 15.37 17.28 23.99
N ALA A 8 15.12 18.59 23.91
CA ALA A 8 14.35 19.18 22.81
C ALA A 8 15.06 19.03 21.45
N TYR A 9 16.39 19.19 21.41
CA TYR A 9 17.17 18.94 20.20
C TYR A 9 17.16 17.47 19.77
N ALA A 10 17.26 16.53 20.71
CA ALA A 10 17.24 15.10 20.41
C ALA A 10 15.88 14.63 19.86
N ILE A 11 14.77 15.16 20.38
CA ILE A 11 13.41 14.88 19.88
C ILE A 11 13.18 15.55 18.52
N GLY A 12 13.66 16.79 18.33
CA GLY A 12 13.59 17.46 17.04
C GLY A 12 14.37 16.71 15.95
N LEU A 13 15.57 16.22 16.27
CA LEU A 13 16.39 15.46 15.34
C LEU A 13 15.77 14.11 14.99
N SER A 14 15.21 13.40 15.98
CA SER A 14 14.59 12.08 15.73
C SER A 14 13.33 12.21 14.86
N VAL A 15 12.50 13.24 15.06
CA VAL A 15 11.34 13.51 14.19
C VAL A 15 11.79 13.84 12.77
N ILE A 16 12.83 14.67 12.60
CA ILE A 16 13.37 15.00 11.27
C ILE A 16 13.95 13.76 10.58
N VAL A 17 14.69 12.91 11.30
CA VAL A 17 15.25 11.67 10.77
C VAL A 17 14.15 10.68 10.39
N ILE A 18 13.08 10.53 11.19
CA ILE A 18 11.95 9.65 10.87
C ILE A 18 11.19 10.14 9.63
N VAL A 19 10.95 11.46 9.51
CA VAL A 19 10.30 12.04 8.33
C VAL A 19 11.19 11.90 7.10
N LEU A 20 12.51 12.14 7.21
CA LEU A 20 13.45 11.91 6.10
C LEU A 20 13.49 10.43 5.69
N LEU A 21 13.51 9.50 6.64
CA LEU A 21 13.51 8.06 6.36
C LEU A 21 12.21 7.62 5.67
N SER A 22 11.07 8.22 6.03
CA SER A 22 9.77 7.93 5.42
C SER A 22 9.67 8.48 3.98
N LEU A 23 10.20 9.68 3.74
CA LEU A 23 10.29 10.26 2.40
C LEU A 23 11.31 9.51 1.52
N LEU A 24 12.44 9.09 2.10
CA LEU A 24 13.43 8.25 1.43
C LEU A 24 12.88 6.86 1.09
N ALA A 25 12.07 6.26 1.96
CA ALA A 25 11.44 4.96 1.69
C ALA A 25 10.56 5.01 0.44
N SER A 26 9.72 6.04 0.30
CA SER A 26 8.84 6.20 -0.87
C SER A 26 9.63 6.47 -2.17
N TYR A 27 10.69 7.27 -2.09
CA TYR A 27 11.57 7.55 -3.25
C TYR A 27 12.43 6.34 -3.66
N HIS A 28 12.86 5.51 -2.70
CA HIS A 28 13.71 4.35 -2.99
C HIS A 28 12.95 3.14 -3.51
N ILE A 29 11.68 2.95 -3.16
CA ILE A 29 10.92 1.78 -3.65
C ILE A 29 10.84 1.75 -5.18
N LYS A 30 10.69 2.92 -5.84
CA LYS A 30 10.73 3.01 -7.32
C LYS A 30 12.07 2.56 -7.95
N LYS A 31 13.16 2.54 -7.17
CA LYS A 31 14.52 2.15 -7.61
C LYS A 31 14.98 0.80 -7.05
N LEU A 32 14.18 0.15 -6.20
CA LEU A 32 14.53 -1.17 -5.70
C LEU A 32 14.43 -2.19 -6.83
N PRO A 33 15.35 -3.17 -6.90
CA PRO A 33 15.26 -4.23 -7.89
C PRO A 33 13.96 -5.01 -7.65
N THR A 34 13.20 -5.17 -8.73
CA THR A 34 11.97 -5.95 -8.72
C THR A 34 12.19 -7.22 -9.52
N GLU A 35 11.54 -8.30 -9.10
CA GLU A 35 11.63 -9.60 -9.76
C GLU A 35 10.25 -10.07 -10.24
N LEU A 36 10.26 -11.10 -11.09
CA LEU A 36 9.02 -11.80 -11.42
C LEU A 36 8.53 -12.55 -10.17
N PRO A 37 7.22 -12.59 -9.90
CA PRO A 37 6.69 -13.35 -8.78
C PRO A 37 7.05 -14.84 -8.94
N SER A 38 7.38 -15.50 -7.83
CA SER A 38 7.58 -16.96 -7.78
C SER A 38 6.30 -17.72 -8.14
N SER A 39 6.39 -19.01 -8.45
CA SER A 39 5.20 -19.83 -8.78
C SER A 39 4.12 -19.80 -7.69
N GLU A 40 4.51 -19.75 -6.42
CA GLU A 40 3.59 -19.66 -5.28
C GLU A 40 2.92 -18.28 -5.23
N GLN A 41 3.69 -17.21 -5.43
CA GLN A 41 3.20 -15.84 -5.47
C GLN A 41 2.25 -15.63 -6.66
N GLN A 42 2.56 -16.18 -7.84
CA GLN A 42 1.67 -16.17 -9.00
C GLN A 42 0.35 -16.89 -8.71
N ALA A 43 0.39 -18.02 -8.01
CA ALA A 43 -0.81 -18.73 -7.60
C ALA A 43 -1.67 -17.88 -6.63
N MET A 44 -1.06 -17.12 -5.72
CA MET A 44 -1.78 -16.20 -4.83
C MET A 44 -2.34 -14.98 -5.55
N ILE A 45 -1.62 -14.40 -6.51
CA ILE A 45 -2.14 -13.33 -7.39
C ILE A 45 -3.36 -13.84 -8.15
N SER A 46 -3.27 -15.03 -8.74
CA SER A 46 -4.38 -15.65 -9.47
C SER A 46 -5.61 -15.89 -8.58
N LYS A 47 -5.42 -16.45 -7.38
CA LYS A 47 -6.50 -16.62 -6.40
C LYS A 47 -7.11 -15.29 -5.97
N SER A 48 -6.28 -14.28 -5.73
CA SER A 48 -6.71 -12.92 -5.37
C SER A 48 -7.57 -12.31 -6.47
N ARG A 49 -7.15 -12.44 -7.73
CA ARG A 49 -7.93 -11.99 -8.90
C ARG A 49 -9.31 -12.65 -8.94
N ILE A 50 -9.39 -13.97 -8.74
CA ILE A 50 -10.67 -14.69 -8.73
C ILE A 50 -11.59 -14.14 -7.64
N LEU A 51 -11.06 -13.92 -6.43
CA LEU A 51 -11.83 -13.35 -5.32
C LEU A 51 -12.31 -11.93 -5.62
N ILE A 52 -11.42 -11.08 -6.17
CA ILE A 52 -11.75 -9.72 -6.59
C ILE A 52 -12.90 -9.74 -7.59
N CYS A 53 -12.79 -10.52 -8.68
CA CYS A 53 -13.82 -10.57 -9.71
C CYS A 53 -15.14 -11.20 -9.24
N THR A 54 -15.10 -12.02 -8.19
CA THR A 54 -16.31 -12.57 -7.58
C THR A 54 -17.08 -11.51 -6.79
N ILE A 55 -16.37 -10.58 -6.14
CA ILE A 55 -16.94 -9.57 -5.26
C ILE A 55 -17.24 -8.24 -5.99
N ASP A 56 -16.39 -7.88 -6.95
CA ASP A 56 -16.44 -6.64 -7.72
C ASP A 56 -16.22 -6.95 -9.21
N LYS A 57 -17.29 -7.46 -9.82
CA LYS A 57 -17.29 -7.83 -11.25
C LYS A 57 -17.03 -6.60 -12.13
N ASP A 58 -17.60 -5.45 -11.79
CA ASP A 58 -17.49 -4.23 -12.57
C ASP A 58 -16.02 -3.78 -12.71
N LEU A 59 -15.21 -3.92 -11.66
CA LEU A 59 -13.76 -3.66 -11.74
C LEU A 59 -13.08 -4.60 -12.73
N CYS A 60 -13.43 -5.88 -12.72
CA CYS A 60 -12.82 -6.87 -13.61
C CYS A 60 -13.28 -6.76 -15.06
N ASP A 61 -14.46 -6.19 -15.30
CA ASP A 61 -14.92 -5.86 -16.66
C ASP A 61 -14.26 -4.57 -17.16
N ALA A 62 -13.80 -3.68 -16.27
CA ALA A 62 -13.13 -2.42 -16.60
C ALA A 62 -11.61 -2.53 -16.83
N ILE A 63 -10.96 -3.58 -16.31
CA ILE A 63 -9.50 -3.75 -16.40
C ILE A 63 -9.15 -4.96 -17.27
N ASP A 64 -8.26 -4.75 -18.26
CA ASP A 64 -7.60 -5.86 -18.94
C ASP A 64 -6.40 -6.35 -18.12
N PHE A 65 -6.58 -7.48 -17.43
CA PHE A 65 -5.50 -8.13 -16.68
C PHE A 65 -4.32 -8.57 -17.55
N GLY A 66 -4.49 -8.70 -18.87
CA GLY A 66 -3.41 -8.97 -19.82
C GLY A 66 -2.41 -7.81 -19.92
N GLU A 67 -2.82 -6.59 -19.56
CA GLU A 67 -1.99 -5.38 -19.56
C GLU A 67 -1.30 -5.13 -18.21
N ILE A 68 -1.50 -6.01 -17.21
CA ILE A 68 -0.94 -5.84 -15.86
C ILE A 68 0.31 -6.72 -15.68
N ASP A 69 1.48 -6.07 -15.57
CA ASP A 69 2.76 -6.69 -15.20
C ASP A 69 2.92 -6.70 -13.67
N PHE A 70 2.77 -7.87 -13.06
CA PHE A 70 3.02 -8.04 -11.62
C PHE A 70 4.51 -8.23 -11.34
N ARG A 71 5.02 -7.50 -10.37
CA ARG A 71 6.41 -7.61 -9.88
C ARG A 71 6.45 -7.71 -8.37
N VAL A 72 7.52 -8.29 -7.85
CA VAL A 72 7.74 -8.42 -6.41
C VAL A 72 9.02 -7.70 -6.01
N ILE A 73 8.98 -7.01 -4.87
CA ILE A 73 10.17 -6.54 -4.17
C ILE A 73 10.35 -7.36 -2.91
N ASN A 74 11.53 -7.93 -2.75
CA ASN A 74 11.95 -8.57 -1.51
C ASN A 74 12.49 -7.50 -0.55
N LEU A 75 11.67 -7.12 0.43
CA LEU A 75 12.10 -6.20 1.49
C LEU A 75 12.60 -7.01 2.69
N PRO A 76 13.76 -6.68 3.27
CA PRO A 76 14.20 -7.31 4.50
C PRO A 76 13.21 -7.01 5.64
N LEU A 77 13.15 -7.91 6.62
CA LEU A 77 12.39 -7.69 7.85
C LEU A 77 13.00 -6.51 8.60
N TYR A 78 12.19 -5.49 8.90
CA TYR A 78 12.64 -4.35 9.69
C TYR A 78 12.18 -4.51 11.14
N PHE A 79 13.12 -4.32 12.06
CA PHE A 79 12.88 -4.33 13.49
C PHE A 79 12.93 -2.88 13.99
N ASP A 80 11.79 -2.35 14.44
CA ASP A 80 11.74 -1.06 15.14
C ASP A 80 11.73 -1.32 16.66
N ILE A 81 12.74 -0.80 17.36
CA ILE A 81 12.92 -1.02 18.79
C ILE A 81 11.79 -0.29 19.53
N GLY A 82 10.86 -1.07 20.09
CA GLY A 82 9.71 -0.58 20.84
C GLY A 82 8.36 -0.78 20.14
N LYS A 83 8.34 -1.25 18.89
CA LYS A 83 7.10 -1.49 18.15
C LYS A 83 6.94 -2.89 17.53
N GLY A 84 7.89 -3.80 17.72
CA GLY A 84 7.83 -5.18 17.23
C GLY A 84 8.34 -5.35 15.80
N LEU A 85 8.34 -6.60 15.30
CA LEU A 85 8.71 -6.90 13.90
C LEU A 85 7.67 -6.25 12.96
N TYR A 86 8.10 -5.33 12.08
CA TYR A 86 7.23 -4.81 11.02
C TYR A 86 7.56 -5.48 9.69
N LEU A 87 6.58 -6.20 9.17
CA LEU A 87 6.51 -6.57 7.77
C LEU A 87 6.04 -5.34 7.00
N SER A 88 6.86 -4.82 6.10
CA SER A 88 6.45 -3.75 5.19
C SER A 88 5.50 -4.35 4.14
N HIS A 89 4.21 -4.39 4.46
CA HIS A 89 3.15 -4.71 3.51
C HIS A 89 2.91 -3.45 2.68
N SER A 90 3.27 -3.49 1.41
CA SER A 90 3.12 -2.35 0.52
C SER A 90 2.88 -2.84 -0.89
N ALA A 91 2.09 -2.08 -1.63
CA ALA A 91 1.93 -2.22 -3.05
C ALA A 91 2.04 -0.85 -3.70
N LEU A 92 2.33 -0.82 -4.98
CA LEU A 92 2.20 0.38 -5.80
C LEU A 92 1.89 -0.02 -7.23
N SER A 93 1.28 0.90 -7.97
CA SER A 93 1.01 0.79 -9.39
C SER A 93 1.68 1.93 -10.13
N ASN A 94 2.19 1.65 -11.33
CA ASN A 94 2.67 2.67 -12.26
C ASN A 94 2.14 2.40 -13.66
N LYS A 95 1.85 3.46 -14.40
CA LYS A 95 1.59 3.38 -15.83
C LYS A 95 2.90 3.17 -16.60
N MET A 96 2.86 2.33 -17.62
CA MET A 96 3.96 2.05 -18.54
C MET A 96 3.48 2.26 -19.99
N ASP A 97 4.41 2.32 -20.94
CA ASP A 97 4.07 2.40 -22.37
C ASP A 97 3.24 1.21 -22.85
N SER A 98 3.42 0.04 -22.22
CA SER A 98 2.77 -1.22 -22.60
C SER A 98 1.63 -1.66 -21.67
N GLY A 99 1.11 -0.76 -20.82
CA GLY A 99 0.06 -1.09 -19.85
C GLY A 99 0.40 -0.57 -18.45
N TYR A 100 0.24 -1.42 -17.43
CA TYR A 100 0.47 -1.05 -16.04
C TYR A 100 1.36 -2.07 -15.34
N ARG A 101 2.13 -1.61 -14.37
CA ARG A 101 2.91 -2.48 -13.48
C ARG A 101 2.43 -2.33 -12.06
N ILE A 102 2.08 -3.45 -11.44
CA ILE A 102 1.78 -3.53 -10.00
C ILE A 102 2.96 -4.20 -9.31
N ILE A 103 3.53 -3.52 -8.33
CA ILE A 103 4.66 -4.00 -7.54
C ILE A 103 4.17 -4.33 -6.13
N LEU A 104 4.44 -5.54 -5.66
CA LEU A 104 4.01 -6.06 -4.36
C LEU A 104 5.23 -6.36 -3.49
N THR A 105 5.16 -6.10 -2.19
CA THR A 105 6.19 -6.59 -1.27
C THR A 105 6.00 -8.07 -0.98
N ASN A 106 7.10 -8.80 -0.82
CA ASN A 106 7.09 -10.25 -0.62
C ASN A 106 6.27 -10.73 0.60
N HIS A 107 6.16 -9.90 1.64
CA HIS A 107 5.42 -10.24 2.86
C HIS A 107 3.90 -10.25 2.66
N LEU A 108 3.38 -9.62 1.60
CA LEU A 108 1.94 -9.70 1.27
C LEU A 108 1.47 -11.13 1.04
N PHE A 109 2.36 -12.00 0.56
CA PHE A 109 2.06 -13.38 0.19
C PHE A 109 1.98 -14.33 1.39
N ASP A 110 2.15 -13.86 2.62
CA ASP A 110 1.92 -14.68 3.81
C ASP A 110 0.41 -14.79 4.14
N ASP A 111 -0.41 -13.88 3.61
CA ASP A 111 -1.87 -13.84 3.83
C ASP A 111 -2.62 -13.50 2.52
N ILE A 112 -3.51 -14.40 2.10
CA ILE A 112 -4.31 -14.21 0.88
C ILE A 112 -5.23 -12.99 0.98
N SER A 113 -5.78 -12.69 2.16
CA SER A 113 -6.63 -11.52 2.38
C SER A 113 -5.82 -10.24 2.23
N ALA A 114 -4.59 -10.20 2.75
CA ALA A 114 -3.67 -9.08 2.54
C ALA A 114 -3.36 -8.90 1.06
N THR A 115 -2.89 -9.96 0.40
CA THR A 115 -2.59 -9.94 -1.04
C THR A 115 -3.79 -9.42 -1.83
N THR A 116 -4.99 -9.92 -1.53
CA THR A 116 -6.23 -9.57 -2.25
C THR A 116 -6.59 -8.09 -2.09
N VAL A 117 -6.57 -7.57 -0.86
CA VAL A 117 -6.92 -6.17 -0.60
C VAL A 117 -5.91 -5.21 -1.22
N PHE A 118 -4.61 -5.51 -1.15
CA PHE A 118 -3.58 -4.66 -1.77
C PHE A 118 -3.64 -4.71 -3.29
N ILE A 119 -3.85 -5.89 -3.91
CA ILE A 119 -4.06 -5.97 -5.36
C ILE A 119 -5.32 -5.20 -5.76
N TYR A 120 -6.42 -5.33 -5.01
CA TYR A 120 -7.63 -4.55 -5.27
C TYR A 120 -7.37 -3.04 -5.24
N HIS A 121 -6.63 -2.57 -4.24
CA HIS A 121 -6.25 -1.15 -4.12
C HIS A 121 -5.51 -0.66 -5.36
N GLU A 122 -4.49 -1.40 -5.80
CA GLU A 122 -3.70 -1.02 -6.97
C GLU A 122 -4.47 -1.14 -8.28
N LEU A 123 -5.39 -2.11 -8.40
CA LEU A 123 -6.29 -2.19 -9.54
C LEU A 123 -7.25 -1.01 -9.59
N GLN A 124 -7.71 -0.51 -8.45
CA GLN A 124 -8.51 0.72 -8.43
C GLN A 124 -7.70 1.92 -8.89
N HIS A 125 -6.42 2.04 -8.51
CA HIS A 125 -5.54 3.06 -9.10
C HIS A 125 -5.46 2.91 -10.62
N VAL A 126 -5.24 1.70 -11.15
CA VAL A 126 -5.22 1.45 -12.60
C VAL A 126 -6.51 1.89 -13.29
N ASN A 127 -7.67 1.63 -12.67
CA ASN A 127 -8.98 1.90 -13.26
C ASN A 127 -9.39 3.37 -13.20
N ILE A 128 -9.21 4.02 -12.06
CA ILE A 128 -9.87 5.32 -11.79
C ILE A 128 -8.90 6.47 -11.55
N SER A 129 -7.62 6.20 -11.32
CA SER A 129 -6.65 7.26 -11.01
C SER A 129 -6.13 7.95 -12.26
N ASP A 130 -5.94 9.25 -12.13
CA ASP A 130 -5.16 10.02 -13.09
C ASP A 130 -3.67 9.95 -12.72
N PHE A 131 -2.93 9.05 -13.37
CA PHE A 131 -1.49 8.86 -13.13
C PHE A 131 -0.67 10.13 -13.39
N SER A 132 -1.16 11.07 -14.22
CA SER A 132 -0.43 12.31 -14.49
C SER A 132 -0.36 13.24 -13.27
N LEU A 133 -1.25 13.07 -12.29
CA LEU A 133 -1.18 13.80 -11.02
C LEU A 133 0.07 13.44 -10.22
N TYR A 134 0.60 12.24 -10.41
CA TYR A 134 1.75 11.71 -9.66
C TYR A 134 3.08 11.91 -10.38
N ASP A 135 3.05 12.39 -11.63
CA ASP A 135 4.21 12.78 -12.40
C ASP A 135 4.65 14.20 -12.00
N ASP A 136 5.96 14.43 -11.90
CA ASP A 136 6.60 15.74 -11.67
C ASP A 136 6.11 16.59 -10.48
N GLY A 137 5.57 15.96 -9.44
CA GLY A 137 5.17 16.65 -8.21
C GLY A 137 3.89 17.47 -8.38
N GLY A 138 2.89 16.90 -9.07
CA GLY A 138 1.55 17.47 -9.21
C GLY A 138 0.90 17.92 -7.89
N ASN A 139 -0.23 18.59 -8.00
CA ASN A 139 -0.92 19.19 -6.85
C ASN A 139 -1.21 18.14 -5.77
N GLU A 140 -0.55 18.28 -4.60
CA GLU A 140 -0.71 17.35 -3.46
C GLU A 140 -2.17 17.19 -3.03
N HIS A 141 -2.99 18.24 -3.18
CA HIS A 141 -4.41 18.17 -2.88
C HIS A 141 -5.16 17.25 -3.84
N ASP A 142 -4.87 17.35 -5.14
CA ASP A 142 -5.56 16.54 -6.16
C ASP A 142 -5.11 15.08 -6.09
N GLN A 143 -3.82 14.83 -5.87
CA GLN A 143 -3.29 13.48 -5.57
C GLN A 143 -3.98 12.87 -4.35
N CYS A 144 -4.21 13.68 -3.31
CA CYS A 144 -4.88 13.24 -2.10
C CYS A 144 -6.37 12.90 -2.36
N LEU A 145 -7.09 13.70 -3.14
CA LEU A 145 -8.49 13.45 -3.49
C LEU A 145 -8.63 12.17 -4.34
N ASP A 146 -7.72 11.97 -5.29
CA ASP A 146 -7.65 10.74 -6.09
C ASP A 146 -7.42 9.51 -5.19
N HIS A 147 -6.44 9.60 -4.28
CA HIS A 147 -6.16 8.53 -3.31
C HIS A 147 -7.36 8.26 -2.39
N ASN A 148 -8.07 9.30 -1.93
CA ASN A 148 -9.29 9.15 -1.11
C ASN A 148 -10.37 8.31 -1.81
N ARG A 149 -10.58 8.54 -3.11
CA ARG A 149 -11.55 7.77 -3.89
C ARG A 149 -11.17 6.28 -3.98
N VAL A 150 -9.89 5.99 -4.19
CA VAL A 150 -9.36 4.61 -4.21
C VAL A 150 -9.52 3.94 -2.84
N LYS A 151 -9.24 4.68 -1.75
CA LYS A 151 -9.42 4.17 -0.37
C LYS A 151 -10.85 3.80 -0.09
N GLU A 152 -11.81 4.65 -0.46
CA GLU A 152 -13.23 4.41 -0.22
C GLU A 152 -13.68 3.11 -0.90
N ARG A 153 -13.32 2.90 -2.17
CA ARG A 153 -13.62 1.65 -2.87
C ARG A 153 -12.97 0.44 -2.21
N THR A 154 -11.71 0.58 -1.81
CA THR A 154 -10.98 -0.50 -1.12
C THR A 154 -11.62 -0.82 0.24
N THR A 155 -12.20 0.17 0.94
CA THR A 155 -12.89 -0.05 2.22
C THR A 155 -14.18 -0.81 2.00
N GLU A 156 -14.97 -0.43 1.00
CA GLU A 156 -16.20 -1.13 0.66
C GLU A 156 -15.93 -2.56 0.20
N PHE A 157 -14.83 -2.79 -0.51
CA PHE A 157 -14.38 -4.13 -0.86
C PHE A 157 -13.99 -4.95 0.37
N ALA A 158 -13.18 -4.39 1.28
CA ALA A 158 -12.80 -5.05 2.52
C ALA A 158 -14.01 -5.39 3.42
N LYS A 159 -15.05 -4.54 3.44
CA LYS A 159 -16.33 -4.84 4.11
C LYS A 159 -17.00 -6.08 3.48
N LYS A 160 -17.06 -6.16 2.15
CA LYS A 160 -17.65 -7.31 1.45
C LYS A 160 -16.87 -8.61 1.68
N MET A 161 -15.57 -8.51 1.98
CA MET A 161 -14.73 -9.65 2.38
C MET A 161 -14.84 -10.02 3.87
N ASP A 162 -15.62 -9.29 4.67
CA ASP A 162 -15.71 -9.44 6.12
C ASP A 162 -14.36 -9.32 6.84
N LEU A 163 -13.51 -8.41 6.34
CA LEU A 163 -12.16 -8.19 6.88
C LEU A 163 -12.08 -7.00 7.83
N LEU A 164 -13.18 -6.27 8.06
CA LEU A 164 -13.14 -5.08 8.92
C LEU A 164 -13.55 -5.39 10.36
N VAL A 165 -12.73 -4.94 11.30
CA VAL A 165 -13.04 -4.96 12.74
C VAL A 165 -13.06 -3.54 13.30
N ASN A 166 -13.94 -3.32 14.28
CA ASN A 166 -13.97 -2.06 15.02
C ASN A 166 -12.78 -2.02 15.99
N SER A 167 -11.96 -0.97 15.89
CA SER A 167 -10.91 -0.68 16.86
C SER A 167 -11.16 0.66 17.57
N LYS A 168 -10.29 1.00 18.53
CA LYS A 168 -10.32 2.28 19.23
C LYS A 168 -9.93 3.46 18.32
N GLU A 169 -9.22 3.22 17.22
CA GLU A 169 -8.71 4.24 16.29
C GLU A 169 -9.58 4.35 15.02
N GLY A 170 -10.45 3.37 14.74
CA GLY A 170 -11.33 3.37 13.57
C GLY A 170 -11.69 1.96 13.10
N LEU A 171 -11.96 1.81 11.80
CA LEU A 171 -12.07 0.50 11.15
C LEU A 171 -10.66 -0.02 10.81
N GLU A 172 -10.33 -1.23 11.26
CA GLU A 172 -9.05 -1.90 10.98
C GLU A 172 -9.27 -3.16 10.14
N LEU A 173 -8.24 -3.55 9.38
CA LEU A 173 -8.24 -4.83 8.68
C LEU A 173 -7.83 -5.94 9.65
N ASN A 174 -8.70 -6.93 9.84
CA ASN A 174 -8.43 -8.16 10.56
C ASN A 174 -7.71 -9.17 9.65
N ILE A 175 -6.43 -8.89 9.41
CA ILE A 175 -5.52 -9.72 8.62
C ILE A 175 -4.55 -10.41 9.58
N LYS A 176 -4.24 -11.69 9.35
CA LYS A 176 -3.48 -12.50 10.30
C LYS A 176 -2.07 -11.90 10.48
N GLY A 177 -1.74 -11.50 11.71
CA GLY A 177 -0.43 -10.94 12.05
C GLY A 177 -0.30 -9.43 11.88
N LEU A 178 -1.41 -8.71 11.67
CA LEU A 178 -1.39 -7.26 11.44
C LEU A 178 -2.43 -6.51 12.30
N PRO A 179 -2.01 -5.68 13.26
CA PRO A 179 -2.78 -4.51 13.66
C PRO A 179 -2.49 -3.39 12.63
N THR A 180 -3.13 -3.46 11.46
CA THR A 180 -3.02 -2.36 10.48
C THR A 180 -4.30 -1.54 10.57
N ASP A 181 -4.20 -0.39 11.23
CA ASP A 181 -5.13 0.69 11.03
C ASP A 181 -5.21 0.95 9.53
N TYR A 182 -6.42 0.91 8.98
CA TYR A 182 -6.64 1.10 7.56
C TYR A 182 -5.95 2.38 7.06
N SER A 183 -5.95 3.44 7.88
CA SER A 183 -5.25 4.71 7.63
C SER A 183 -3.71 4.63 7.59
N LYS A 184 -3.13 3.49 7.99
CA LYS A 184 -1.68 3.22 8.05
C LYS A 184 -1.18 2.24 6.99
N LEU A 185 -2.04 1.73 6.09
CA LEU A 185 -1.57 1.10 4.85
C LEU A 185 -0.66 2.12 4.14
N TYR A 186 0.53 1.73 3.67
CA TYR A 186 1.43 2.68 2.99
C TYR A 186 0.76 3.12 1.67
N GLY A 187 0.52 4.43 1.50
CA GLY A 187 -0.42 5.04 0.53
C GLY A 187 -1.69 5.60 1.19
N ASN A 188 -2.10 5.02 2.32
CA ASN A 188 -3.23 5.46 3.12
C ASN A 188 -2.88 6.55 4.16
N THR A 189 -1.60 6.89 4.27
CA THR A 189 -1.03 7.96 5.12
C THR A 189 -1.33 9.38 4.64
N ALA A 190 -1.82 9.56 3.40
CA ALA A 190 -2.45 10.81 3.01
C ALA A 190 -3.66 11.03 3.94
N LYS A 191 -3.59 12.03 4.84
CA LYS A 191 -4.76 12.48 5.60
C LYS A 191 -5.93 12.61 4.62
N ARG A 192 -7.16 12.32 5.05
CA ARG A 192 -8.33 12.82 4.31
C ARG A 192 -8.14 14.33 4.15
N CYS A 193 -7.82 14.74 2.93
CA CYS A 193 -8.30 15.99 2.39
C CYS A 193 -9.84 15.93 2.39
#